data_AF-A0A948TYH6-F1
#
_entry.id   AF-A0A948TYH6-F1
#
_cell.length_a   1.000
_cell.length_b   1.000
_cell.length_c   1.000
_cell.angle_alpha   90.00
_cell.angle_beta   90.00
_cell.angle_gamma   90.00
#
_symmetry.space_group_name_H-M   'P 1'
#
loop_
_entity.id
_entity.type
_entity.pdbx_description
1 polymer ?
#
loop_
_entity_poly.entity_id
_entity_poly.type
_entity_poly.pdbx_seq_one_letter_code
_entity_poly.pdbx_strand_id
1 'polypeptide(L)'
;MKFKSPKLLFTVNCLLLIVFALPAVAADGLVPCSGPNCTVCSFLQLISNVIMFIVRDITAPLAGLLFLIGGIMMVSAGGSEARLKKGKEIFKNTAI
;
A
#
# COMPACT_ATOMS: atom_id res chain seq x y z
N MET A 1 19.30 0.37 26.64
CA MET A 1 18.89 -0.33 25.41
C MET A 1 19.54 0.34 24.21
N LYS A 2 20.48 -0.33 23.53
CA LYS A 2 21.20 0.21 22.36
C LYS A 2 20.34 0.05 21.11
N PHE A 3 19.76 1.15 20.61
CA PHE A 3 19.05 1.19 19.34
C PHE A 3 20.05 0.90 18.21
N LYS A 4 20.09 -0.35 17.73
CA LYS A 4 21.04 -0.83 16.71
C LYS A 4 20.63 -0.24 15.36
N SER A 5 21.30 0.85 14.98
CA SER A 5 21.49 1.42 13.64
C SER A 5 20.22 1.61 12.78
N PRO A 6 19.78 2.85 12.50
CA PRO A 6 18.56 3.15 11.72
C PRO A 6 18.59 2.57 10.29
N LYS A 7 19.79 2.32 9.75
CA LYS A 7 20.00 1.67 8.45
C LYS A 7 19.49 0.24 8.42
N LEU A 8 19.69 -0.51 9.50
CA LEU A 8 19.27 -1.92 9.59
C LEU A 8 17.75 -2.04 9.70
N LEU A 9 17.12 -1.16 10.47
CA LEU A 9 15.66 -1.15 10.63
C LEU A 9 14.94 -0.75 9.34
N PHE A 10 15.51 0.19 8.56
CA PHE A 10 14.99 0.58 7.25
C PHE A 10 15.12 -0.56 6.22
N THR A 11 16.25 -1.27 6.19
CA THR A 11 16.47 -2.40 5.29
C THR A 11 15.53 -3.56 5.60
N VAL A 12 15.29 -3.88 6.87
CA VAL A 12 14.39 -4.98 7.26
C VAL A 12 12.94 -4.64 6.95
N ASN A 13 12.48 -3.41 7.17
CA ASN A 13 11.12 -2.97 6.82
C ASN A 13 10.90 -2.95 5.29
N CYS A 14 11.92 -2.53 4.53
CA CYS A 14 11.88 -2.54 3.07
C CYS A 14 11.87 -3.97 2.52
N LEU A 15 12.68 -4.87 3.08
CA LEU A 15 12.70 -6.29 2.71
C LEU A 15 11.37 -7.00 3.05
N LEU A 16 10.78 -6.69 4.21
CA LEU A 16 9.48 -7.22 4.62
C LEU A 16 8.36 -6.73 3.70
N LEU A 17 8.40 -5.45 3.30
CA LEU A 17 7.48 -4.88 2.31
C LEU A 17 7.63 -5.52 0.93
N ILE A 18 8.85 -5.77 0.46
CA ILE A 18 9.11 -6.41 -0.83
C ILE A 18 8.61 -7.86 -0.84
N VAL A 19 8.87 -8.62 0.24
CA VAL A 19 8.40 -10.01 0.39
C VAL A 19 6.88 -10.07 0.50
N PHE A 20 6.24 -9.12 1.18
CA PHE A 20 4.78 -9.03 1.29
C PHE A 20 4.10 -8.48 0.02
N ALA A 21 4.81 -7.65 -0.75
CA ALA A 21 4.36 -7.09 -2.02
C ALA A 21 4.69 -7.96 -3.25
N LEU A 22 5.14 -9.19 -3.05
CA LEU A 22 5.13 -10.23 -4.07
C LEU A 22 3.85 -11.05 -3.91
N PRO A 23 2.65 -10.57 -4.34
CA PRO A 23 1.61 -11.51 -4.65
C PRO A 23 2.15 -12.34 -5.82
N ALA A 24 2.12 -13.67 -5.67
CA ALA A 24 2.28 -14.55 -6.79
C ALA A 24 1.37 -14.04 -7.91
N VAL A 25 1.97 -13.67 -9.04
CA VAL A 25 1.28 -13.23 -10.25
C VAL A 25 0.54 -14.44 -10.83
N ALA A 26 -0.56 -14.83 -10.18
CA ALA A 26 -1.50 -15.78 -10.73
C ALA A 26 -2.17 -15.08 -11.91
N ALA A 27 -1.85 -15.58 -13.11
CA ALA A 27 -2.25 -15.05 -14.39
C ALA A 27 -3.74 -15.28 -14.71
N ASP A 28 -4.64 -14.95 -13.78
CA ASP A 28 -6.01 -14.61 -14.15
C ASP A 28 -5.98 -13.15 -14.56
N GLY A 29 -5.89 -12.91 -15.87
CA GLY A 29 -5.84 -11.57 -16.44
C GLY A 29 -6.98 -10.71 -15.91
N LEU A 30 -6.70 -9.42 -15.71
CA LEU A 30 -7.70 -8.43 -15.30
C LEU A 30 -8.96 -8.53 -16.17
N VAL A 31 -8.80 -8.93 -17.43
CA VAL A 31 -9.87 -9.29 -18.36
C VAL A 31 -10.09 -10.81 -18.38
N PRO A 32 -11.24 -11.33 -17.90
CA PRO A 32 -11.53 -12.76 -17.78
C PRO A 32 -12.04 -13.38 -19.09
N CYS A 33 -12.05 -12.65 -20.21
CA CYS A 33 -12.45 -13.21 -21.49
C CYS A 33 -11.66 -12.62 -22.66
N SER A 34 -11.26 -13.49 -23.57
CA SER A 34 -10.64 -13.15 -24.85
C SER A 34 -11.45 -13.82 -25.95
N GLY A 35 -12.27 -13.05 -26.66
CA GLY A 35 -13.09 -13.54 -27.78
C GLY A 35 -14.56 -13.09 -27.74
N PRO A 36 -15.37 -13.45 -28.76
CA PRO A 36 -16.74 -12.96 -28.94
C PRO A 36 -17.77 -13.58 -27.98
N ASN A 37 -17.39 -14.58 -27.16
CA ASN A 37 -18.29 -15.26 -26.21
C ASN A 37 -18.12 -14.72 -24.77
N CYS A 38 -18.10 -13.39 -24.58
CA CYS A 38 -18.20 -12.81 -23.24
C CYS A 38 -19.68 -12.72 -22.86
N THR A 39 -20.15 -13.63 -22.00
CA THR A 39 -21.48 -13.53 -21.38
C THR A 39 -21.51 -12.34 -20.41
N VAL A 40 -22.69 -11.74 -20.18
CA VAL A 40 -22.90 -10.64 -19.20
C VAL A 40 -22.33 -10.93 -17.79
N CYS A 41 -22.25 -12.21 -17.38
CA CYS A 41 -21.58 -12.60 -16.13
C CYS A 41 -20.08 -12.31 -16.10
N SER A 42 -19.37 -12.44 -17.24
CA SER A 42 -17.94 -12.16 -17.34
C SER A 42 -17.63 -10.67 -17.22
N PHE A 43 -18.58 -9.80 -17.56
CA PHE A 43 -18.45 -8.35 -17.39
C PHE A 43 -18.48 -7.93 -15.91
N LEU A 44 -19.38 -8.52 -15.13
CA LEU A 44 -19.43 -8.29 -13.68
C LEU A 44 -18.16 -8.79 -13.00
N GLN A 45 -17.63 -9.93 -13.43
CA GLN A 45 -16.38 -10.48 -12.92
C GLN A 45 -15.18 -9.59 -13.26
N LEU A 46 -15.20 -8.93 -14.43
CA LEU A 46 -14.21 -7.92 -14.83
C LEU A 46 -14.18 -6.76 -13.82
N ILE A 47 -15.35 -6.21 -13.48
CA ILE A 47 -15.46 -5.08 -12.55
C ILE A 47 -14.94 -5.49 -11.17
N SER A 48 -15.32 -6.66 -10.67
CA SER A 48 -14.80 -7.18 -9.40
C SER A 48 -13.28 -7.32 -9.42
N ASN A 49 -12.70 -7.83 -10.51
CA ASN A 49 -11.25 -7.96 -10.66
C ASN A 49 -10.54 -6.60 -10.72
N VAL A 50 -11.11 -5.61 -11.43
CA VAL A 50 -10.57 -4.24 -11.50
C VAL A 50 -10.61 -3.56 -10.14
N ILE A 51 -11.70 -3.69 -9.39
CA ILE A 51 -11.80 -3.14 -8.04
C ILE A 51 -10.77 -3.81 -7.13
N MET A 52 -10.64 -5.14 -7.17
CA MET A 52 -9.65 -5.86 -6.38
C MET A 52 -8.21 -5.49 -6.75
N PHE A 53 -7.92 -5.25 -8.03
CA PHE A 53 -6.63 -4.77 -8.50
C PHE A 53 -6.31 -3.37 -7.98
N ILE A 54 -7.25 -2.44 -8.09
CA ILE A 54 -7.04 -1.07 -7.56
C ILE A 54 -6.80 -1.13 -6.04
N VAL A 55 -7.60 -1.91 -5.31
CA VAL A 55 -7.47 -1.99 -3.85
C VAL A 55 -6.20 -2.71 -3.41
N ARG A 56 -5.83 -3.83 -4.03
CA ARG A 56 -4.63 -4.58 -3.61
C ARG A 56 -3.34 -4.03 -4.19
N ASP A 57 -3.30 -3.71 -5.47
CA ASP A 57 -2.06 -3.42 -6.17
C ASP A 57 -1.75 -1.93 -6.25
N ILE A 58 -2.75 -1.05 -6.11
CA ILE A 58 -2.55 0.41 -6.11
C ILE A 58 -2.67 1.00 -4.70
N THR A 59 -3.75 0.69 -3.97
CA THR A 59 -3.97 1.28 -2.65
C THR A 59 -2.93 0.83 -1.63
N ALA A 60 -2.52 -0.45 -1.62
CA ALA A 60 -1.53 -0.94 -0.67
C ALA A 60 -0.16 -0.24 -0.77
N PRO A 61 0.49 -0.10 -1.95
CA PRO A 61 1.76 0.62 -2.04
C PRO A 61 1.59 2.12 -1.78
N LEU A 62 0.48 2.73 -2.22
CA LEU A 62 0.21 4.15 -1.97
C LEU A 62 0.03 4.45 -0.48
N ALA A 63 -0.73 3.61 0.23
CA ALA A 63 -0.89 3.71 1.68
C ALA A 63 0.45 3.53 2.40
N GLY A 64 1.27 2.56 1.98
CA GLY A 64 2.62 2.36 2.51
C GLY A 64 3.49 3.62 2.40
N LEU A 65 3.43 4.34 1.27
CA LEU A 65 4.18 5.57 1.06
C LEU A 65 3.69 6.71 1.98
N LEU A 66 2.37 6.87 2.10
CA LEU A 66 1.78 7.90 2.95
C LEU A 66 2.02 7.62 4.45
N PHE A 67 1.99 6.37 4.88
CA PHE A 67 2.38 5.97 6.22
C PHE A 67 3.87 6.23 6.50
N LEU A 68 4.75 6.02 5.51
CA LEU A 68 6.16 6.36 5.64
C LEU A 68 6.36 7.88 5.82
N ILE A 69 5.68 8.70 5.01
CA ILE A 69 5.75 10.16 5.10
C ILE A 69 5.20 10.66 6.43
N GLY A 70 4.03 10.17 6.85
CA GLY A 70 3.44 10.49 8.15
C GLY A 70 4.33 10.06 9.32
N GLY A 71 4.97 8.89 9.20
CA GLY A 71 5.92 8.34 10.19
C GLY A 71 7.14 9.20 10.35
N ILE A 72 7.78 9.55 9.24
CA ILE A 72 8.95 10.43 9.24
C ILE A 72 8.59 11.80 9.82
N MET A 73 7.45 12.37 9.42
CA MET A 73 7.00 13.68 9.91
C MET A 73 6.71 13.69 11.42
N MET A 74 6.17 12.59 11.98
CA MET A 74 5.96 12.47 13.43
C MET A 74 7.28 12.33 14.20
N VAL A 75 8.25 11.57 13.67
CA VAL A 75 9.56 11.36 14.32
C VAL A 75 10.45 12.61 14.24
N SER A 76 10.43 13.33 13.12
CA SER A 76 11.31 14.48 12.87
C SER A 76 10.81 15.79 13.51
N ALA A 77 9.66 15.79 14.17
CA ALA A 77 9.00 17.00 14.61
C ALA A 77 9.60 17.67 15.85
N GLY A 78 10.47 16.98 16.61
CA GLY A 78 11.34 17.60 17.61
C GLY A 78 10.65 18.50 18.65
N GLY A 79 9.38 18.26 18.98
CA GLY A 79 8.59 19.07 19.93
C GLY A 79 7.63 20.08 19.29
N SER A 80 7.62 20.24 17.96
CA SER A 80 6.64 21.07 17.25
C SER A 80 5.28 20.37 17.19
N GLU A 81 4.32 20.81 18.01
CA GLU A 81 2.95 20.27 18.01
C GLU A 81 2.27 20.36 16.64
N ALA A 82 2.57 21.40 15.85
CA ALA A 82 2.02 21.58 14.51
C ALA A 82 2.43 20.44 13.56
N ARG A 83 3.70 20.02 13.61
CA ARG A 83 4.23 18.93 12.78
C ARG A 83 3.74 17.57 13.27
N LEU A 84 3.57 17.39 14.58
CA LEU A 84 2.91 16.22 15.19
C LEU A 84 1.46 16.08 14.72
N LYS A 85 0.68 17.17 14.75
CA LYS A 85 -0.71 17.17 14.30
C LYS A 85 -0.80 16.82 12.80
N LYS A 86 0.06 17.41 11.98
CA LYS A 86 0.12 17.12 10.53
C LYS A 86 0.49 15.66 10.23
N GLY A 87 1.49 15.11 10.92
CA GLY A 87 1.84 13.69 10.77
C GLY A 87 0.70 12.75 11.19
N LYS A 88 0.00 13.06 12.29
CA LYS A 88 -1.18 12.30 12.75
C LYS A 88 -2.36 12.40 11.79
N GLU A 89 -2.57 13.56 11.18
CA GLU A 89 -3.62 13.81 10.19
C GLU A 89 -3.38 12.95 8.94
N ILE A 90 -2.16 12.95 8.41
CA ILE A 90 -1.76 12.10 7.28
C ILE A 90 -1.93 10.62 7.64
N PHE A 91 -1.48 10.19 8.81
CA PHE A 91 -1.66 8.81 9.28
C PHE A 91 -3.13 8.40 9.35
N LYS A 92 -3.98 9.23 9.96
CA LYS A 92 -5.41 8.95 10.07
C LYS A 92 -6.04 8.88 8.69
N ASN A 93 -5.82 9.87 7.84
CA ASN A 93 -6.40 9.92 6.49
C ASN A 93 -5.94 8.78 5.58
N THR A 94 -4.81 8.15 5.87
CA THR A 94 -4.31 7.00 5.12
C THR A 94 -4.91 5.68 5.60
N ALA A 95 -5.36 5.61 6.86
CA ALA A 95 -5.89 4.40 7.47
C ALA A 95 -7.40 4.19 7.25
N ILE A 96 -8.10 5.20 6.74
CA ILE A 96 -9.55 5.24 6.52
C ILE A 96 -9.80 5.31 5.02
#